data_AF-A0A450ZBA6-F1
#
_entry.id   AF-A0A450ZBA6-F1
#
_cell.length_a   1.000
_cell.length_b   1.000
_cell.length_c   1.000
_cell.angle_alpha   90.00
_cell.angle_beta   90.00
_cell.angle_gamma   90.00
#
_symmetry.space_group_name_H-M   'P 1'
#
loop_
_entity.id
_entity.type
_entity.pdbx_description
1 polymer ?
#
loop_
_entity_poly.entity_id
_entity_poly.type
_entity_poly.pdbx_seq_one_letter_code
_entity_poly.pdbx_strand_id
1 'polypeptide(L)' 'MNRRKRRAKTDKVDVKALLRLLQRYLNGERKAVSVVQVPTLDEEDQRRFNRERERLIKEHSAHIARIKSLLIQ' A
#
# COMPACT_ATOMS: atom_id res chain seq x y z
N MET A 1 -20.88 4.79 23.05
CA MET A 1 -20.02 4.47 21.88
C MET A 1 -20.57 3.24 21.17
N ASN A 2 -21.03 3.38 19.94
CA ASN A 2 -21.74 2.33 19.21
C ASN A 2 -20.74 1.29 18.65
N ARG A 3 -20.55 0.17 19.35
CA ARG A 3 -19.75 -0.98 18.88
C ARG A 3 -20.53 -1.76 17.83
N ARG A 4 -20.53 -1.31 16.56
CA ARG A 4 -21.00 -2.15 15.46
C ARG A 4 -20.14 -3.42 15.41
N LYS A 5 -20.77 -4.59 15.57
CA LYS A 5 -20.10 -5.89 15.37
C LYS A 5 -19.46 -5.90 13.98
N ARG A 6 -18.13 -6.13 13.92
CA ARG A 6 -17.42 -6.27 12.65
C ARG A 6 -17.96 -7.54 11.96
N ARG A 7 -18.52 -7.39 10.77
CA ARG A 7 -18.90 -8.56 9.95
C ARG A 7 -17.63 -9.29 9.54
N ALA A 8 -17.69 -10.62 9.54
CA ALA A 8 -16.66 -11.44 8.92
C ALA A 8 -16.54 -11.08 7.44
N LYS A 9 -15.30 -10.97 6.95
CA LYS A 9 -15.03 -10.71 5.54
C LYS A 9 -15.44 -11.94 4.74
N THR A 10 -16.22 -11.74 3.69
CA THR A 10 -16.62 -12.79 2.74
C THR A 10 -16.64 -12.18 1.36
N ASP A 11 -16.26 -12.95 0.34
CA ASP A 11 -16.23 -12.47 -1.04
C ASP A 11 -17.59 -11.92 -1.49
N LYS A 12 -18.69 -12.54 -1.03
CA LYS A 12 -20.06 -12.06 -1.29
C LYS A 12 -20.33 -10.66 -0.74
N VAL A 13 -19.80 -10.34 0.44
CA VAL A 13 -19.97 -9.00 1.04
C VAL A 13 -19.08 -7.99 0.31
N ASP A 14 -17.87 -8.39 -0.08
CA ASP A 14 -16.91 -7.54 -0.78
C ASP A 14 -17.40 -7.21 -2.20
N VAL A 15 -17.87 -8.18 -2.97
CA VAL A 15 -18.44 -7.97 -4.32
C VAL A 15 -19.62 -7.01 -4.27
N LYS A 16 -20.52 -7.14 -3.28
CA LYS A 16 -21.63 -6.20 -3.10
C LYS A 16 -21.18 -4.78 -2.75
N ALA A 17 -20.05 -4.62 -2.06
CA ALA A 17 -19.47 -3.32 -1.78
C ALA A 17 -18.85 -2.71 -3.06
N LEU A 18 -18.09 -3.51 -3.81
CA LEU A 18 -17.50 -3.11 -5.09
C LEU A 18 -18.56 -2.69 -6.12
N LEU A 19 -19.65 -3.45 -6.26
CA LEU A 19 -20.73 -3.11 -7.19
C LEU A 19 -21.36 -1.74 -6.86
N ARG A 20 -21.60 -1.46 -5.58
CA ARG A 20 -22.12 -0.15 -5.14
C ARG A 20 -21.15 0.98 -5.45
N LEU A 21 -19.86 0.76 -5.24
CA LEU A 21 -18.81 1.73 -5.57
C LEU A 21 -18.73 1.98 -7.09
N LEU A 22 -18.83 0.92 -7.90
CA LEU A 22 -18.85 1.01 -9.36
C LEU A 22 -20.08 1.80 -9.86
N GLN A 23 -21.27 1.50 -9.34
CA GLN A 23 -22.49 2.23 -9.68
C GLN A 23 -22.34 3.74 -9.40
N ARG A 24 -21.85 4.11 -8.22
CA ARG A 24 -21.57 5.52 -7.87
C ARG A 24 -20.58 6.16 -8.84
N TYR A 25 -19.51 5.45 -9.17
CA TYR A 25 -18.50 5.93 -10.11
C TYR A 25 -19.06 6.18 -11.53
N LEU A 26 -19.90 5.27 -12.03
CA LEU A 26 -20.57 5.41 -13.33
C LEU A 26 -21.61 6.54 -13.33
N ASN A 27 -22.25 6.80 -12.19
CA ASN A 27 -23.20 7.89 -12.00
C ASN A 27 -22.55 9.27 -11.73
N GLY A 28 -21.24 9.42 -11.99
CA GLY A 28 -20.55 10.70 -11.91
C GLY A 28 -19.84 11.01 -10.59
N GLU A 29 -19.99 10.16 -9.57
CA GLU A 29 -19.21 10.27 -8.33
C GLU A 29 -17.78 9.73 -8.54
N ARG A 30 -16.98 10.38 -9.39
CA ARG A 30 -15.64 9.93 -9.77
C ARG A 30 -14.67 9.81 -8.60
N LYS A 31 -14.92 10.49 -7.47
CA LYS A 31 -14.14 10.40 -6.23
C LYS A 31 -14.57 9.25 -5.31
N ALA A 32 -15.64 8.53 -5.63
CA ALA A 32 -16.10 7.38 -4.84
C ALA A 32 -15.11 6.21 -4.86
N VAL A 33 -14.31 6.11 -5.94
CA VAL A 33 -13.20 5.16 -6.09
C VAL A 33 -12.02 5.86 -6.75
N SER A 34 -10.81 5.42 -6.44
CA SER A 34 -9.63 5.75 -7.24
C SER A 34 -9.36 4.59 -8.18
N VAL A 35 -9.37 4.84 -9.48
CA VAL A 35 -8.96 3.83 -10.46
C VAL A 35 -7.45 3.74 -10.41
N VAL A 36 -6.93 2.58 -10.02
CA VAL A 36 -5.50 2.31 -10.02
C VAL A 36 -5.05 2.23 -11.47
N GLN A 37 -4.21 3.17 -11.89
CA GLN A 37 -3.48 3.05 -13.14
C GLN A 37 -2.39 1.99 -12.94
N VAL A 38 -2.50 0.89 -13.68
CA VAL A 38 -1.47 -0.14 -13.67
C VAL A 38 -0.25 0.43 -14.38
N PRO A 39 0.91 0.52 -13.70
CA PRO A 39 2.10 1.09 -14.31
C PRO A 39 2.56 0.24 -15.50
N THR A 40 3.14 0.88 -16.51
CA THR A 40 3.85 0.16 -17.57
C THR A 40 5.11 -0.50 -17.01
N LEU A 41 5.71 -1.42 -17.78
CA LEU A 41 6.98 -2.05 -17.39
C LEU A 41 8.07 -1.00 -17.13
N ASP A 42 8.19 -0.01 -18.01
CA ASP A 42 9.17 1.06 -17.88
C ASP A 42 8.91 1.92 -16.63
N GLU A 43 7.65 2.26 -16.34
CA GLU A 43 7.28 3.00 -15.12
C GLU A 43 7.58 2.21 -13.85
N GLU A 44 7.37 0.90 -13.88
CA GLU A 44 7.68 0.02 -12.75
C GLU A 44 9.19 -0.15 -12.56
N ASP A 45 9.97 -0.18 -13.65
CA ASP A 45 11.43 -0.18 -13.60
C ASP A 45 11.99 1.14 -13.07
N GLN A 46 11.41 2.30 -13.39
CA GLN A 46 11.80 3.57 -12.78
C GLN A 46 11.61 3.56 -11.25
N ARG A 47 10.60 2.84 -10.74
CA ARG A 47 10.40 2.70 -9.28
C ARG A 47 11.45 1.84 -8.61
N ARG A 48 12.18 0.99 -9.36
CA ARG A 48 13.26 0.14 -8.83
C ARG A 48 14.33 0.96 -8.12
N PHE A 49 14.72 2.12 -8.67
CA PHE A 49 15.73 2.98 -8.06
C PHE A 49 15.35 3.46 -6.66
N ASN A 50 14.10 3.87 -6.47
CA ASN A 50 13.62 4.34 -5.17
C ASN A 50 13.63 3.22 -4.13
N ARG A 51 13.15 2.03 -4.51
CA ARG A 51 13.17 0.85 -3.63
C ARG A 51 14.58 0.41 -3.27
N GLU A 52 15.48 0.41 -4.25
CA GLU A 52 16.87 0.05 -4.02
C GLU A 52 17.54 1.06 -3.07
N ARG A 53 17.30 2.36 -3.28
CA ARG A 53 17.79 3.40 -2.38
C ARG A 53 17.27 3.21 -0.94
N GLU A 54 15.98 2.95 -0.76
CA GLU A 54 15.40 2.68 0.55
C GLU A 54 16.04 1.47 1.24
N ARG A 55 16.26 0.39 0.48
CA ARG A 55 16.95 -0.80 0.96
C ARG A 55 18.38 -0.48 1.41
N LEU A 56 19.15 0.21 0.57
CA LEU A 56 20.54 0.57 0.88
C LEU A 56 20.63 1.48 2.11
N ILE A 57 19.70 2.44 2.28
CA ILE A 57 19.64 3.29 3.48
C ILE A 57 19.38 2.46 4.74
N LYS A 58 18.49 1.47 4.65
CA LYS A 58 18.20 0.56 5.76
C LYS A 58 19.42 -0.29 6.12
N GLU A 59 20.11 -0.83 5.13
CA GLU A 59 21.33 -1.63 5.31
C GLU A 59 22.46 -0.78 5.91
N HIS A 60 22.71 0.42 5.37
CA HIS A 60 23.68 1.37 5.91
C HIS A 60 23.41 1.69 7.39
N SER A 61 22.15 1.99 7.72
CA SER A 61 21.74 2.28 9.10
C SER A 61 21.95 1.07 10.03
N ALA A 62 21.63 -0.14 9.55
CA ALA A 62 21.86 -1.37 10.30
C ALA A 62 23.36 -1.65 10.53
N HIS A 63 24.21 -1.37 9.55
CA HIS A 63 25.66 -1.48 9.69
C HIS A 63 26.22 -0.50 10.71
N ILE A 64 25.79 0.76 10.67
CA ILE A 64 26.18 1.76 11.68
C ILE A 64 25.77 1.30 13.08
N ALA A 65 24.52 0.85 13.25
CA ALA A 65 24.04 0.37 14.55
C ALA A 65 24.88 -0.82 15.07
N ARG A 66 25.21 -1.76 14.18
CA ARG A 66 26.06 -2.92 14.52
C ARG A 66 27.47 -2.50 14.92
N ILE A 67 28.10 -1.60 14.16
CA ILE A 67 29.46 -1.10 14.49
C ILE A 67 29.44 -0.42 15.86
N LYS A 68 28.47 0.47 16.09
CA LYS A 68 28.31 1.14 17.40
C LYS A 68 28.16 0.15 18.54
N SER A 69 27.32 -0.89 18.39
CA SER A 69 27.14 -1.90 19.44
C SER A 69 28.38 -2.76 19.71
N LEU A 70 29.29 -2.89 18.74
CA LEU A 70 30.51 -3.67 18.89
C LEU A 70 31.67 -2.85 19.46
N LEU A 71 31.69 -1.53 19.20
CA LEU A 71 32.75 -0.63 19.64
C LEU A 71 32.43 0.12 20.94
N ILE A 72 31.15 0.21 21.31
CA ILE A 72 30.69 0.76 22.58
C ILE A 72 30.25 -0.44 23.44
N GLN A 73 31.19 -0.98 24.21
CA GLN A 73 30.92 -1.86 25.35
C GLN A 73 31.33 -1.11 26.62
#